data_AF-A0A969KSI1-F1
#
_entry.id   AF-A0A969KSI1-F1
#
_cell.length_a   1.000
_cell.length_b   1.000
_cell.length_c   1.000
_cell.angle_alpha   90.00
_cell.angle_beta   90.00
_cell.angle_gamma   90.00
#
_symmetry.space_group_name_H-M   'P 1'
#
loop_
_entity.id
_entity.type
_entity.pdbx_description
1 polymer ?
#
loop_
_entity_poly.entity_id
_entity_poly.type
_entity_poly.pdbx_seq_one_letter_code
_entity_poly.pdbx_strand_id
1 'polypeptide(L)' 'MQSVEIPQLIKYSMTPIDEGVLLCIWEPAPLSESRVRPFLFMARYRLASETEAQQILEYYETIYEAAPTETPA' A
#
# COMPACT_ATOMS: atom_id res chain seq x y z
N MET A 1 21.43 -5.20 -16.21
CA MET A 1 20.77 -4.59 -15.04
C MET A 1 19.61 -5.48 -14.68
N GLN A 2 19.60 -6.07 -13.49
CA GLN A 2 18.50 -6.93 -13.05
C GLN A 2 17.38 -6.03 -12.51
N SER A 3 16.23 -6.06 -13.18
CA SER A 3 14.99 -5.45 -12.72
C SER A 3 14.58 -6.16 -11.43
N VAL A 4 14.62 -5.46 -10.30
CA VAL A 4 14.11 -6.00 -9.04
C VAL A 4 12.59 -5.89 -9.13
N GLU A 5 11.92 -7.02 -9.39
CA GLU A 5 10.47 -7.11 -9.34
C GLU A 5 9.99 -6.64 -7.97
N ILE A 6 9.31 -5.49 -7.94
CA ILE A 6 8.70 -4.98 -6.71
C ILE A 6 7.44 -5.83 -6.49
N PRO A 7 7.30 -6.49 -5.34
CA PRO A 7 6.05 -7.18 -5.02
C PRO A 7 4.91 -6.17 -5.11
N GLN A 8 3.92 -6.46 -5.94
CA GLN A 8 2.66 -5.70 -6.08
C GLN A 8 1.78 -5.77 -4.81
N LEU A 9 2.30 -6.37 -3.74
CA LEU A 9 1.57 -6.61 -2.51
C LEU A 9 1.68 -5.40 -1.60
N ILE A 10 0.56 -4.72 -1.35
CA ILE A 10 0.46 -3.78 -0.24
C ILE A 10 0.64 -4.54 1.09
N LYS A 11 1.21 -3.87 2.09
CA LYS A 11 1.10 -4.32 3.48
C LYS A 11 0.22 -3.36 4.24
N TYR A 12 -0.50 -3.83 5.24
CA TYR A 12 -1.31 -2.95 6.07
C TYR A 12 -1.29 -3.37 7.54
N SER A 13 -1.69 -2.45 8.41
CA SER A 13 -1.98 -2.71 9.82
C SER A 13 -3.13 -1.82 10.27
N MET A 14 -4.05 -2.39 11.04
CA MET A 14 -5.12 -1.66 11.71
C MET A 14 -4.88 -1.70 13.21
N THR A 15 -4.93 -0.55 13.86
CA THR A 15 -4.73 -0.44 15.31
C THR A 15 -5.87 0.37 15.90
N PRO A 16 -6.65 -0.16 16.86
CA PRO A 16 -7.66 0.62 17.55
C PRO A 16 -6.99 1.74 18.36
N ILE A 17 -7.60 2.93 18.35
CA ILE A 17 -7.16 4.12 19.08
C ILE A 17 -8.38 4.72 19.82
N ASP A 18 -8.15 5.62 20.77
CA ASP A 18 -9.22 6.16 21.63
C ASP A 18 -10.40 6.77 20.85
N GLU A 19 -10.14 7.31 19.65
CA GLU A 19 -11.14 7.97 18.80
C GLU A 19 -11.53 7.15 17.55
N GLY A 20 -11.19 5.86 17.50
CA GLY A 20 -11.54 4.98 16.36
C GLY A 20 -10.41 4.03 15.97
N VAL A 21 -9.94 4.12 14.72
CA VAL A 21 -8.93 3.20 14.16
C VAL A 21 -7.85 3.97 13.42
N LEU A 22 -6.59 3.58 13.66
CA LEU A 22 -5.45 3.96 12.84
C LEU A 22 -5.17 2.86 11.81
N LEU A 23 -5.42 3.17 10.54
CA LEU A 23 -5.05 2.33 9.41
C LEU A 23 -3.72 2.82 8.82
N CYS A 24 -2.76 1.91 8.70
CA CYS A 24 -1.49 2.16 8.02
C CYS A 24 -1.39 1.25 6.80
N ILE A 25 -1.06 1.82 5.64
CA ILE A 25 -0.88 1.09 4.39
C ILE A 25 0.52 1.40 3.87
N TRP A 26 1.23 0.36 3.45
CA TRP A 26 2.57 0.40 2.89
C TRP A 26 2.50 0.01 1.41
N GLU A 27 2.61 1.01 0.55
CA GLU A 27 2.52 0.89 -0.90
C GLU A 27 3.91 0.66 -1.52
N PRO A 28 4.02 -0.14 -2.60
CA PRO A 28 5.25 -0.23 -3.37
C PRO A 28 5.64 1.14 -3.93
N ALA A 29 6.86 1.61 -3.63
CA ALA A 29 7.39 2.83 -4.23
C ALA A 29 8.27 2.52 -5.44
N PRO A 30 8.14 3.25 -6.55
CA PRO A 30 9.00 3.07 -7.72
C PRO A 30 10.47 3.33 -7.37
N LEU A 31 11.34 2.46 -7.88
CA LEU A 31 12.78 2.68 -7.85
C LEU A 31 13.12 3.86 -8.78
N SER A 32 13.98 4.74 -8.31
CA SER A 32 14.55 5.82 -9.11
C SER A 32 16.07 5.82 -8.94
N GLU A 33 16.81 6.54 -9.80
CA GLU A 33 18.27 6.62 -9.70
C GLU A 33 18.76 7.12 -8.33
N SER A 34 17.90 7.83 -7.58
CA SER A 34 18.14 8.30 -6.20
C SER A 34 17.59 7.37 -5.11
N ARG A 35 16.77 6.37 -5.45
CA ARG A 35 16.13 5.42 -4.52
C ARG A 35 16.60 3.99 -4.80
N VAL A 36 17.73 3.65 -4.19
CA VAL A 36 18.46 2.38 -4.36
C VAL A 36 17.83 1.21 -3.59
N ARG A 37 16.75 1.43 -2.83
CA ARG A 37 16.03 0.37 -2.09
C ARG A 37 14.51 0.56 -2.22
N PRO A 38 13.73 -0.53 -2.38
CA PRO A 38 12.28 -0.47 -2.36
C PRO A 38 11.83 -0.14 -0.94
N PHE A 39 11.63 1.15 -0.65
CA PHE A 39 10.94 1.56 0.56
C PHE A 39 9.45 1.52 0.26
N LEU A 40 8.66 0.88 1.12
CA LEU A 40 7.22 1.01 1.02
C LEU A 40 6.84 2.41 1.49
N PHE A 41 6.12 3.18 0.66
CA PHE A 41 5.57 4.45 1.09
C PHE A 41 4.44 4.18 2.08
N MET A 42 4.44 4.86 3.24
CA MET A 42 3.47 4.60 4.30
C MET A 42 2.38 5.67 4.33
N ALA A 43 1.17 5.32 3.91
CA ALA A 43 -0.04 6.10 4.13
C ALA A 43 -0.60 5.82 5.55
N ARG A 44 -1.10 6.86 6.22
CA ARG A 44 -1.66 6.80 7.58
C ARG A 44 -3.03 7.47 7.61
N TYR A 45 -4.05 6.73 7.99
CA TYR A 45 -5.43 7.19 8.10
C TYR A 45 -5.91 7.04 9.55
N ARG A 46 -6.36 8.15 10.15
CA ARG A 46 -7.14 8.11 11.40
C ARG A 46 -8.61 8.18 11.03
N LEU A 47 -9.35 7.16 11.41
CA LEU A 47 -10.72 6.93 10.97
C LEU A 47 -11.61 6.72 12.20
N ALA A 48 -12.89 7.07 12.08
CA ALA A 48 -13.82 6.99 13.20
C ALA A 48 -14.26 5.56 13.49
N SER A 49 -14.13 4.64 12.52
CA SER A 49 -14.56 3.26 12.65
C SER A 49 -13.71 2.27 11.87
N GLU A 50 -13.79 1.00 12.27
CA GLU A 50 -13.22 -0.12 11.53
C GLU A 50 -13.87 -0.30 10.15
N THR A 51 -15.16 0.02 10.01
CA THR A 51 -15.88 -0.04 8.73
C THR A 51 -15.27 0.91 7.70
N GLU A 52 -14.94 2.15 8.09
CA GLU A 52 -14.25 3.10 7.20
C GLU A 52 -12.84 2.59 6.84
N ALA A 53 -12.13 1.98 7.79
CA ALA A 53 -10.81 1.39 7.54
C ALA A 53 -10.88 0.26 6.51
N GLN A 54 -11.89 -0.60 6.63
CA GLN A 54 -12.13 -1.71 5.72
C GLN A 54 -12.43 -1.21 4.30
N GLN A 55 -13.27 -0.19 4.14
CA GLN A 55 -13.59 0.39 2.83
C GLN A 55 -12.36 0.97 2.12
N ILE A 56 -11.48 1.64 2.88
CA ILE A 56 -10.21 2.14 2.33
C ILE A 56 -9.31 0.96 1.95
N LEU A 57 -9.18 -0.04 2.82
CA LEU A 57 -8.36 -1.21 2.52
C LEU A 57 -8.83 -1.94 1.26
N GLU A 58 -10.13 -2.19 1.12
CA GLU A 58 -10.72 -2.82 -0.07
C GLU A 58 -10.42 -2.01 -1.33
N TYR A 59 -10.54 -0.67 -1.28
CA TYR A 59 -10.17 0.19 -2.40
C TYR A 59 -8.70 -0.01 -2.81
N TYR A 60 -7.80 -0.04 -1.82
CA TYR A 60 -6.39 -0.31 -2.06
C TYR A 60 -6.16 -1.71 -2.64
N GLU A 61 -6.79 -2.75 -2.10
CA GLU A 61 -6.72 -4.10 -2.65
C GLU A 61 -7.19 -4.13 -4.10
N THR A 62 -8.28 -3.44 -4.47
CA THR A 62 -8.71 -3.39 -5.88
C THR A 62 -7.69 -2.73 -6.81
N ILE A 63 -7.01 -1.66 -6.38
CA ILE A 63 -6.01 -0.97 -7.21
C ILE A 63 -4.81 -1.88 -7.48
N TYR A 64 -4.36 -2.60 -6.46
CA TYR A 64 -3.13 -3.39 -6.53
C TYR A 64 -3.36 -4.86 -6.95
N GLU A 65 -4.58 -5.38 -6.81
CA GLU A 65 -4.98 -6.70 -7.33
C GLU A 65 -5.39 -6.62 -8.82
N ALA A 66 -5.95 -5.49 -9.27
CA ALA A 66 -6.38 -5.29 -10.66
C ALA A 66 -5.27 -4.83 -11.62
N ALA A 67 -4.00 -4.81 -11.20
CA ALA A 67 -2.87 -4.52 -12.08
C ALA A 67 -2.31 -5.83 -12.66
N PRO A 68 -2.79 -6.32 -13.83
CA PRO A 68 -2.02 -7.28 -14.59
C PRO A 68 -0.71 -6.61 -14.97
N THR A 69 0.38 -7.35 -14.82
CA THR A 69 1.71 -7.04 -15.36
C THR A 69 1.64 -6.78 -16.87
N GLU A 70 1.29 -5.57 -17.28
CA GLU A 70 1.54 -5.09 -18.64
C GLU A 70 2.93 -4.46 -18.68
N THR A 71 3.92 -5.32 -18.88
CA THR A 71 5.24 -4.92 -19.37
C THR A 71 5.14 -4.86 -20.91
N PRO A 72 5.24 -3.69 -21.56
CA PRO A 72 5.36 -3.66 -23.02
C PRO A 72 6.71 -4.27 -23.41
N ALA A 73 6.66 -5.22 -24.34
CA ALA A 73 7.81 -5.92 -24.94
C ALA A 73 8.61 -5.02 -25.89
#